data_AF-A0A7R9V4G5-F1
#
_entry.id   AF-A0A7R9V4G5-F1
#
_cell.length_a   1.000
_cell.length_b   1.000
_cell.length_c   1.000
_cell.angle_alpha   90.00
_cell.angle_beta   90.00
_cell.angle_gamma   90.00
#
_symmetry.space_group_name_H-M   'P 1'
#
loop_
_entity.id
_entity.type
_entity.pdbx_description
1 polymer ?
#
loop_
_entity_poly.entity_id
_entity_poly.type
_entity_poly.pdbx_seq_one_letter_code
_entity_poly.pdbx_strand_id
1 'polypeptide(L)'
;MVVMRLVSRDESDGGTLAMYAQLALERGMADDALRVALRLMTTQRTHAQEGSELLATCLLLPGGMDQLYAELGSGVNSAAALAFLANAVKDKGAVMPAVALFAKAVALEPSNTSIVLNYVHALELEQQYDDVVLKVVPAFCERTAVALGGGLDS
;
A
#
# COMPACT_ATOMS: atom_id res chain seq x y z
N MET A 1 -4.00 -2.71 -31.26
CA MET A 1 -5.14 -1.77 -31.11
C MET A 1 -6.51 -2.47 -31.28
N VAL A 2 -6.71 -3.63 -30.63
CA VAL A 2 -7.98 -4.39 -30.69
C VAL A 2 -8.46 -4.79 -29.29
N VAL A 3 -7.54 -5.05 -28.35
CA VAL A 3 -7.88 -5.38 -26.95
C VAL A 3 -8.56 -4.20 -26.22
N MET A 4 -8.19 -2.96 -26.55
CA MET A 4 -8.79 -1.75 -25.95
C MET A 4 -10.24 -1.48 -26.39
N ARG A 5 -10.75 -2.20 -27.41
CA ARG A 5 -12.17 -2.14 -27.85
C ARG A 5 -13.03 -3.28 -27.28
N LEU A 6 -12.43 -4.32 -26.70
CA LEU A 6 -13.18 -5.40 -26.05
C LEU A 6 -13.59 -5.04 -24.60
N VAL A 7 -12.96 -4.02 -24.01
CA VAL A 7 -13.33 -3.45 -22.70
C VAL A 7 -14.62 -2.62 -22.76
N SER A 8 -15.22 -2.44 -23.95
CA SER A 8 -16.27 -1.45 -24.14
C SER A 8 -17.70 -1.98 -24.12
N ARG A 9 -17.99 -3.26 -23.84
CA ARG A 9 -19.39 -3.72 -23.99
C ARG A 9 -19.97 -4.79 -23.07
N ASP A 10 -19.22 -5.33 -22.12
CA ASP A 10 -19.85 -6.05 -21.01
C ASP A 10 -18.99 -5.87 -19.76
N GLU A 11 -19.68 -5.87 -18.61
CA GLU A 11 -19.13 -6.09 -17.27
C GLU A 11 -17.81 -6.86 -17.34
N SER A 12 -16.69 -6.14 -17.26
CA SER A 12 -15.35 -6.72 -17.40
C SER A 12 -15.12 -7.62 -16.21
N ASP A 13 -15.42 -8.91 -16.40
CA ASP A 13 -15.14 -9.99 -15.46
C ASP A 13 -13.75 -9.78 -14.84
N GLY A 14 -13.69 -9.79 -13.51
CA GLY A 14 -12.45 -9.50 -12.81
C GLY A 14 -11.37 -10.51 -13.09
N GLY A 15 -11.76 -11.76 -13.37
CA GLY A 15 -10.84 -12.78 -13.87
C GLY A 15 -10.14 -12.35 -15.16
N THR A 16 -10.88 -11.76 -16.11
CA THR A 16 -10.29 -11.25 -17.37
C THR A 16 -9.30 -10.10 -17.13
N LEU A 17 -9.61 -9.19 -16.20
CA LEU A 17 -8.71 -8.11 -15.81
C LEU A 17 -7.45 -8.65 -15.11
N ALA A 18 -7.61 -9.60 -14.20
CA ALA A 18 -6.49 -10.23 -13.51
C ALA A 18 -5.56 -10.95 -14.51
N MET A 19 -6.13 -11.71 -15.45
CA MET A 19 -5.37 -12.36 -16.53
C MET A 19 -4.63 -11.33 -17.40
N TYR A 20 -5.28 -10.21 -17.75
CA TYR A 20 -4.64 -9.13 -18.49
C TYR A 20 -3.45 -8.54 -17.72
N ALA A 21 -3.61 -8.28 -16.43
CA ALA A 21 -2.55 -7.74 -15.58
C ALA A 21 -1.35 -8.71 -15.48
N GLN A 22 -1.62 -10.01 -15.35
CA GLN A 22 -0.58 -11.04 -15.37
C GLN A 22 0.20 -11.04 -16.69
N LEU A 23 -0.51 -11.05 -17.82
CA LEU A 23 0.13 -10.97 -19.13
C LEU A 23 0.92 -9.66 -19.31
N ALA A 24 0.43 -8.55 -18.77
CA ALA A 24 1.13 -7.27 -18.81
C ALA A 24 2.45 -7.33 -18.03
N LEU A 25 2.47 -7.97 -16.85
CA LEU A 25 3.69 -8.22 -16.08
C LEU A 25 4.69 -9.08 -16.86
N GLU A 26 4.24 -10.17 -17.47
CA GLU A 26 5.11 -11.05 -18.30
C GLU A 26 5.75 -10.31 -19.48
N ARG A 27 5.12 -9.24 -19.95
CA ARG A 27 5.61 -8.41 -21.06
C ARG A 27 6.35 -7.16 -20.62
N GLY A 28 6.61 -6.99 -19.32
CA GLY A 28 7.30 -5.83 -18.77
C GLY A 28 6.47 -4.54 -18.78
N MET A 29 5.15 -4.64 -18.98
CA MET A 29 4.22 -3.51 -18.98
C MET A 29 3.69 -3.28 -17.55
N ALA A 30 4.61 -3.02 -16.61
CA ALA A 30 4.31 -2.91 -15.18
C ALA A 30 3.31 -1.79 -14.85
N ASP A 31 3.36 -0.66 -15.58
CA ASP A 31 2.43 0.46 -15.39
C ASP A 31 0.97 0.05 -15.65
N ASP A 32 0.74 -0.72 -16.71
CA ASP A 32 -0.59 -1.21 -17.06
C ASP A 32 -1.10 -2.24 -16.06
N ALA A 33 -0.21 -3.14 -15.61
CA ALA A 33 -0.53 -4.12 -14.58
C ALA A 33 -0.89 -3.45 -13.25
N LEU A 34 -0.14 -2.42 -12.84
CA LEU A 34 -0.36 -1.64 -11.63
C LEU A 34 -1.72 -0.95 -11.66
N ARG A 35 -2.09 -0.31 -12.78
CA ARG A 35 -3.40 0.31 -12.97
C ARG A 35 -4.55 -0.69 -12.84
N VAL A 36 -4.40 -1.86 -13.46
CA VAL A 36 -5.43 -2.91 -13.38
C VAL A 36 -5.53 -3.47 -11.97
N ALA A 37 -4.40 -3.67 -11.27
CA ALA A 37 -4.38 -4.12 -9.89
C ALA A 37 -5.13 -3.16 -8.95
N LEU A 38 -4.85 -1.85 -9.05
CA LEU A 38 -5.56 -0.82 -8.27
C LEU A 38 -7.07 -0.82 -8.59
N ARG A 39 -7.44 -0.99 -9.86
CA ARG A 39 -8.84 -1.07 -10.27
C ARG A 39 -9.54 -2.29 -9.69
N LEU A 40 -8.91 -3.47 -9.73
CA LEU A 40 -9.45 -4.70 -9.14
C LEU A 40 -9.72 -4.52 -7.65
N MET A 41 -8.77 -3.95 -6.91
CA MET A 41 -8.91 -3.69 -5.47
C MET A 41 -10.02 -2.71 -5.12
N THR A 42 -10.24 -1.68 -5.94
CA THR A 42 -11.18 -0.59 -5.63
C THR A 42 -12.58 -0.83 -6.15
N THR A 43 -12.74 -1.55 -7.26
CA THR A 43 -14.03 -1.72 -7.94
C THR A 43 -14.62 -3.12 -7.82
N GLN A 44 -13.81 -4.15 -7.54
CA GLN A 44 -14.25 -5.55 -7.60
C GLN A 44 -13.85 -6.32 -6.35
N ARG A 45 -14.70 -6.26 -5.33
CA ARG A 45 -14.43 -6.86 -4.01
C ARG A 45 -14.10 -8.36 -4.08
N THR A 46 -14.68 -9.09 -5.03
CA THR A 46 -14.41 -10.52 -5.26
C THR A 46 -12.97 -10.80 -5.70
N HIS A 47 -12.38 -9.89 -6.47
CA HIS A 47 -11.01 -9.99 -6.99
C HIS A 47 -10.04 -9.05 -6.28
N ALA A 48 -10.43 -8.48 -5.13
CA ALA A 48 -9.55 -7.59 -4.37
C ALA A 48 -8.27 -8.32 -3.92
N GLN A 49 -8.36 -9.63 -3.67
CA GLN A 49 -7.21 -10.44 -3.28
C GLN A 49 -6.22 -10.63 -4.43
N GLU A 50 -6.71 -10.95 -5.63
CA GLU A 50 -5.91 -11.04 -6.85
C GLU A 50 -5.28 -9.68 -7.19
N GLY A 51 -6.05 -8.59 -7.06
CA GLY A 51 -5.56 -7.24 -7.23
C GLY A 51 -4.43 -6.90 -6.25
N SER A 52 -4.54 -7.35 -4.99
CA SER A 52 -3.50 -7.13 -3.97
C SER A 52 -2.22 -7.90 -4.27
N GLU A 53 -2.32 -9.13 -4.78
CA GLU A 53 -1.17 -9.95 -5.22
C GLU A 53 -0.46 -9.34 -6.43
N LEU A 54 -1.24 -8.90 -7.42
CA LEU A 54 -0.71 -8.21 -8.60
C LEU A 54 -0.03 -6.90 -8.20
N LEU A 55 -0.65 -6.11 -7.31
CA LEU A 55 -0.07 -4.88 -6.83
C LEU A 55 1.24 -5.15 -6.08
N ALA A 56 1.26 -6.09 -5.15
CA ALA A 56 2.47 -6.48 -4.42
C ALA A 56 3.61 -6.87 -5.38
N THR A 57 3.30 -7.65 -6.41
CA THR A 57 4.26 -8.00 -7.46
C THR A 57 4.79 -6.76 -8.19
N CYS A 58 3.91 -5.84 -8.58
CA CYS A 58 4.31 -4.59 -9.24
C CYS A 58 5.24 -3.75 -8.36
N LEU A 59 4.95 -3.63 -7.06
CA LEU A 59 5.72 -2.78 -6.16
C LEU A 59 7.11 -3.35 -5.81
N LEU A 60 7.29 -4.66 -5.97
CA LEU A 60 8.60 -5.31 -5.82
C LEU A 60 9.49 -5.14 -7.06
N LEU A 61 8.95 -4.71 -8.19
CA LEU A 61 9.75 -4.41 -9.38
C LEU A 61 10.56 -3.10 -9.18
N PRO A 62 11.74 -2.99 -9.81
CA PRO A 62 12.51 -1.74 -9.81
C PRO A 62 11.66 -0.56 -10.32
N GLY A 63 11.54 0.49 -9.51
CA GLY A 63 10.73 1.67 -9.83
C GLY A 63 9.22 1.52 -9.60
N GLY A 64 8.73 0.36 -9.13
CA GLY A 64 7.31 0.11 -8.93
C GLY A 64 6.65 1.08 -7.93
N MET A 65 7.38 1.48 -6.89
CA MET A 65 6.92 2.50 -5.94
C MET A 65 6.80 3.90 -6.57
N ASP A 66 7.75 4.26 -7.43
CA ASP A 66 7.72 5.54 -8.15
C ASP A 66 6.53 5.58 -9.13
N GLN A 67 6.29 4.47 -9.84
CA GLN A 67 5.14 4.28 -10.71
C GLN A 67 3.82 4.37 -9.94
N LEU A 68 3.72 3.73 -8.77
CA LEU A 68 2.55 3.85 -7.91
C LEU A 68 2.27 5.31 -7.54
N TYR A 69 3.28 6.05 -7.09
CA TYR A 69 3.09 7.45 -6.73
C TYR A 69 2.77 8.34 -7.91
N ALA A 70 3.30 8.05 -9.10
CA ALA A 70 2.93 8.74 -10.33
C ALA A 70 1.46 8.50 -10.70
N GLU A 71 0.97 7.26 -10.58
CA GLU A 71 -0.41 6.89 -10.90
C GLU A 71 -1.41 7.46 -9.88
N LEU A 72 -1.06 7.45 -8.59
CA LEU A 72 -1.89 8.05 -7.54
C LEU A 72 -1.94 9.60 -7.63
N GLY A 73 -0.90 10.21 -8.20
CA GLY A 73 -0.78 11.66 -8.34
C GLY A 73 -0.58 12.40 -7.01
N SER A 74 -0.54 13.73 -7.08
CA SER A 74 -0.28 14.61 -5.93
C SER A 74 -1.53 14.97 -5.10
N GLY A 75 -2.73 14.57 -5.55
CA GLY A 75 -4.00 15.08 -5.01
C GLY A 75 -4.97 14.06 -4.40
N VAL A 76 -4.72 12.75 -4.51
CA VAL A 76 -5.74 11.70 -4.26
C VAL A 76 -5.33 10.68 -3.20
N ASN A 77 -4.37 11.02 -2.33
CA ASN A 77 -3.71 10.02 -1.49
C ASN A 77 -3.99 10.34 -0.03
N SER A 78 -5.20 10.05 0.45
CA SER A 78 -5.50 10.17 1.87
C SER A 78 -4.66 9.19 2.70
N ALA A 79 -4.43 9.50 3.97
CA ALA A 79 -3.72 8.59 4.88
C ALA A 79 -4.39 7.22 4.93
N ALA A 80 -5.73 7.19 4.94
CA ALA A 80 -6.52 5.96 4.91
C ALA A 80 -6.32 5.14 3.63
N ALA A 81 -6.26 5.78 2.45
CA ALA A 81 -6.04 5.07 1.19
C ALA A 81 -4.63 4.46 1.13
N LEU A 82 -3.61 5.22 1.55
CA LEU A 82 -2.23 4.73 1.64
C LEU A 82 -2.10 3.57 2.63
N ALA A 83 -2.72 3.68 3.81
CA ALA A 83 -2.73 2.61 4.81
C ALA A 83 -3.49 1.36 4.33
N PHE A 84 -4.55 1.53 3.54
CA PHE A 84 -5.28 0.42 2.92
C PHE A 84 -4.39 -0.32 1.92
N LEU A 85 -3.74 0.39 1.00
CA LEU A 85 -2.81 -0.20 0.04
C LEU A 85 -1.64 -0.89 0.75
N ALA A 86 -1.08 -0.26 1.79
CA ALA A 86 0.01 -0.81 2.57
C ALA A 86 -0.37 -2.15 3.23
N ASN A 87 -1.53 -2.23 3.89
CA ASN A 87 -2.01 -3.49 4.46
C ASN A 87 -2.21 -4.57 3.40
N ALA A 88 -2.84 -4.21 2.29
CA ALA A 88 -3.13 -5.16 1.21
C ALA A 88 -1.86 -5.79 0.63
N VAL A 89 -0.78 -5.02 0.46
CA VAL A 89 0.48 -5.55 -0.11
C VAL A 89 1.40 -6.17 0.96
N LYS A 90 1.35 -5.70 2.21
CA LYS A 90 2.06 -6.30 3.36
C LYS A 90 1.69 -7.77 3.51
N ASP A 91 0.40 -8.08 3.49
CA ASP A 91 -0.12 -9.45 3.65
C ASP A 91 0.25 -10.37 2.45
N LYS A 92 0.79 -9.79 1.38
CA LYS A 92 1.31 -10.46 0.18
C LYS A 92 2.83 -10.53 0.11
N GLY A 93 3.51 -10.16 1.19
CA GLY A 93 4.97 -10.24 1.30
C GLY A 93 5.72 -9.03 0.73
N ALA A 94 5.04 -8.04 0.16
CA ALA A 94 5.65 -6.76 -0.22
C ALA A 94 5.75 -5.83 1.01
N VAL A 95 6.47 -6.29 2.03
CA VAL A 95 6.55 -5.64 3.34
C VAL A 95 7.34 -4.32 3.25
N MET A 96 8.51 -4.29 2.61
CA MET A 96 9.27 -3.05 2.42
C MET A 96 8.49 -1.95 1.63
N PRO A 97 7.79 -2.26 0.51
CA PRO A 97 6.82 -1.33 -0.09
C PRO A 97 5.72 -0.87 0.87
N ALA A 98 5.16 -1.77 1.69
CA ALA A 98 4.16 -1.40 2.68
C ALA A 98 4.70 -0.45 3.74
N VAL A 99 5.94 -0.64 4.22
CA VAL A 99 6.64 0.29 5.12
C VAL A 99 6.69 1.69 4.53
N ALA A 100 7.07 1.82 3.24
CA ALA A 100 7.11 3.13 2.57
C ALA A 100 5.72 3.80 2.46
N LEU A 101 4.67 3.02 2.19
CA LEU A 101 3.29 3.51 2.14
C LEU A 101 2.79 3.95 3.52
N PHE A 102 3.05 3.16 4.56
CA PHE A 102 2.70 3.49 5.94
C PHE A 102 3.45 4.73 6.42
N ALA A 103 4.75 4.87 6.11
CA ALA A 103 5.53 6.06 6.45
C ALA A 103 4.87 7.33 5.87
N LYS A 104 4.40 7.26 4.62
CA LYS A 104 3.69 8.38 3.98
C LYS A 104 2.30 8.61 4.60
N ALA A 105 1.58 7.55 4.95
CA ALA A 105 0.29 7.67 5.66
C ALA A 105 0.44 8.32 7.04
N VAL A 106 1.45 7.94 7.82
CA VAL A 106 1.78 8.54 9.13
C VAL A 106 2.20 10.00 8.97
N ALA A 107 2.91 10.36 7.90
CA ALA A 107 3.25 11.76 7.64
C ALA A 107 2.00 12.64 7.40
N LEU A 108 0.92 12.07 6.86
CA LEU A 108 -0.34 12.77 6.64
C LEU A 108 -1.22 12.81 7.91
N GLU A 109 -1.31 11.70 8.65
CA GLU A 109 -2.08 11.58 9.89
C GLU A 109 -1.24 11.02 11.04
N PRO A 110 -0.36 11.85 11.63
CA PRO A 110 0.63 11.39 12.59
C PRO A 110 0.06 10.94 13.94
N SER A 111 -1.17 11.34 14.26
CA SER A 111 -1.84 11.00 15.53
C SER A 111 -2.84 9.84 15.37
N ASN A 112 -2.95 9.26 14.18
CA ASN A 112 -3.86 8.13 13.95
C ASN A 112 -3.22 6.83 14.45
N THR A 113 -3.64 6.40 15.65
CA THR A 113 -3.10 5.21 16.34
C THR A 113 -3.11 3.96 15.47
N SER A 114 -4.16 3.75 14.66
CA SER A 114 -4.27 2.56 13.81
C SER A 114 -3.23 2.56 12.68
N ILE A 115 -3.00 3.71 12.05
CA ILE A 115 -2.00 3.85 10.99
C ILE A 115 -0.59 3.67 11.57
N VAL A 116 -0.31 4.31 12.71
CA VAL A 116 0.99 4.22 13.38
C VAL A 116 1.28 2.80 13.87
N LEU A 117 0.31 2.11 14.45
CA LEU A 117 0.48 0.72 14.89
C LEU A 117 0.77 -0.21 13.71
N ASN A 118 0.05 -0.05 12.60
CA ASN A 118 0.30 -0.84 11.39
C ASN A 118 1.68 -0.53 10.79
N TYR A 119 2.15 0.72 10.88
CA TYR A 119 3.49 1.10 10.47
C TYR A 119 4.56 0.43 11.32
N VAL A 120 4.43 0.48 12.65
CA VAL A 120 5.32 -0.20 13.60
C VAL A 120 5.38 -1.70 13.30
N HIS A 121 4.22 -2.34 13.11
CA HIS A 121 4.19 -3.75 12.79
C HIS A 121 4.89 -4.08 11.45
N ALA A 122 4.74 -3.24 10.43
CA ALA A 122 5.45 -3.42 9.17
C ALA A 122 6.99 -3.27 9.34
N LEU A 123 7.44 -2.33 10.16
CA LEU A 123 8.87 -2.17 10.50
C LEU A 123 9.41 -3.37 11.28
N GLU A 124 8.64 -3.95 12.19
CA GLU A 124 9.03 -5.16 12.94
C GLU A 124 9.20 -6.37 12.00
N LEU A 125 8.33 -6.52 11.00
CA LEU A 125 8.45 -7.58 9.99
C LEU A 125 9.73 -7.43 9.14
N GLU A 126 10.16 -6.19 8.87
CA GLU A 126 11.45 -5.87 8.23
C GLU A 126 12.63 -5.83 9.22
N GLN A 127 12.41 -6.13 10.50
CA GLN A 127 13.42 -6.10 11.57
C GLN A 127 14.07 -4.70 11.77
N GLN A 128 13.38 -3.63 11.38
CA GLN A 128 13.83 -2.25 11.54
C GLN A 128 13.47 -1.70 12.93
N TYR A 129 13.93 -2.39 13.98
CA TYR A 129 13.59 -2.05 15.36
C TYR A 129 14.12 -0.68 15.79
N ASP A 130 15.26 -0.26 15.25
CA ASP A 130 15.83 1.07 15.52
C ASP A 130 14.88 2.19 15.08
N ASP A 131 14.24 2.04 13.91
CA ASP A 131 13.28 3.02 13.42
C ASP A 131 12.01 3.04 14.28
N VAL A 132 11.55 1.89 14.77
CA VAL A 132 10.41 1.80 15.70
C VAL A 132 10.71 2.53 17.01
N VAL A 133 11.80 2.16 17.69
CA VAL A 133 12.11 2.59 19.06
C VAL A 133 12.62 4.03 19.10
N LEU A 134 13.42 4.45 18.13
CA LEU A 134 14.07 5.75 18.15
C LEU A 134 13.27 6.85 17.45
N LYS A 135 12.40 6.49 16.50
CA LYS A 135 11.72 7.48 15.65
C LYS A 135 10.21 7.43 15.78
N VAL A 136 9.59 6.29 15.48
CA VAL A 136 8.13 6.22 15.28
C VAL A 136 7.37 6.34 16.60
N VAL A 137 7.70 5.50 17.60
CA VAL A 137 6.99 5.50 18.89
C VAL A 137 7.20 6.79 19.68
N PRO A 138 8.44 7.31 19.85
CA PRO A 138 8.64 8.58 20.56
C PRO A 138 7.87 9.73 19.91
N ALA A 139 7.96 9.89 18.59
CA ALA A 139 7.26 10.96 17.86
C ALA A 139 5.74 10.85 18.00
N PHE A 140 5.19 9.64 18.09
CA PHE A 140 3.76 9.44 18.33
C PHE A 140 3.35 9.84 19.76
N CYS A 141 4.11 9.41 20.77
CA CYS A 141 3.83 9.73 22.18
C CYS A 141 3.88 11.25 22.43
N GLU A 142 4.88 11.95 21.86
CA GLU A 142 5.00 13.41 21.94
C GLU A 142 3.76 14.12 21.38
N ARG A 143 3.18 13.60 20.29
CA ARG A 143 2.05 14.23 19.59
C ARG A 143 0.69 13.91 20.20
N THR A 144 0.56 12.75 20.82
CA THR A 144 -0.72 12.29 21.38
C THR A 144 -0.90 12.64 22.85
N ALA A 145 0.08 13.29 23.47
CA ALA A 145 0.09 13.58 24.90
C ALA A 145 -0.28 12.34 25.73
N VAL A 146 0.09 11.14 25.25
CA VAL A 146 -0.02 9.92 26.01
C VAL A 146 0.98 10.07 27.14
N ALA A 147 0.50 10.56 28.28
CA ALA A 147 1.18 10.42 29.54
C ALA A 147 1.39 8.91 29.71
N LEU A 148 2.60 8.43 29.47
CA LEU A 148 3.02 7.13 29.96
C LEU A 148 2.73 7.19 31.45
N GLY A 149 1.68 6.50 31.90
CA GLY A 149 1.20 6.48 33.27
C GLY A 149 2.20 5.77 34.18
N GLY A 150 3.35 6.41 34.36
CA GLY A 150 4.54 5.89 35.00
C GLY A 150 5.49 7.05 35.27
N GLY A 151 4.98 8.09 35.94
CA GLY A 151 5.84 8.94 36.74
C GLY A 151 6.50 8.04 37.77
N LEU A 152 7.74 7.62 37.50
CA LEU A 152 8.65 7.25 38.56
C LEU A 152 9.12 8.57 39.17
N ASP A 153 8.24 9.15 39.99
CA ASP A 153 8.61 10.20 40.92
C ASP A 153 9.56 9.53 41.93
N SER A 154 10.86 9.78 41.79
CA SER A 154 11.91 9.48 42.76
C SER A 154 12.58 10.77 43.19
#